data_AF-A0A837D3R1-F1
#
_entry.id   AF-A0A837D3R1-F1
#
_cell.length_a   1.000
_cell.length_b   1.000
_cell.length_c   1.000
_cell.angle_alpha   90.00
_cell.angle_beta   90.00
_cell.angle_gamma   90.00
#
_symmetry.space_group_name_H-M   'P 1'
#
loop_
_entity.id
_entity.type
_entity.pdbx_description
1 polymer ?
#
loop_
_entity_poly.entity_id
_entity_poly.type
_entity_poly.pdbx_seq_one_letter_code
_entity_poly.pdbx_strand_id
1 'polypeptide(L)'
;MSDGFRSTPEDLETHSATVRELGDRLSKAAEAGRSVELGGETYGVIGQAFAGDAKTQIVETAEAISEVVTGLSDFADGIASAGENYRKAEEGIRDFLKQFGGGG
;
A
#
# COMPACT_ATOMS: atom_id res chain seq x y z
N MET A 1 1.19 -15.07 -28.66
CA MET A 1 1.20 -13.68 -28.16
C MET A 1 0.52 -13.73 -26.81
N SER A 2 1.25 -13.43 -25.73
CA SER A 2 0.66 -13.39 -24.38
C SER A 2 -0.49 -12.39 -24.41
N ASP A 3 -1.67 -12.78 -23.92
CA ASP A 3 -2.77 -11.85 -23.67
C ASP A 3 -2.19 -10.77 -22.75
N GLY A 4 -1.96 -9.57 -23.30
CA GLY A 4 -1.34 -8.48 -22.55
C GLY A 4 -2.24 -8.08 -21.39
N PHE A 5 -1.66 -7.50 -20.34
CA PHE A 5 -2.42 -6.97 -19.21
C PHE A 5 -3.58 -6.10 -19.73
N ARG A 6 -4.82 -6.59 -19.60
CA ARG A 6 -6.06 -5.86 -19.91
C ARG A 6 -6.46 -5.00 -18.70
N SER A 7 -5.56 -4.14 -18.25
CA SER A 7 -5.84 -3.20 -17.17
C SER A 7 -6.06 -1.83 -17.80
N THR A 8 -7.25 -1.27 -17.60
CA THR A 8 -7.54 0.11 -17.96
C THR A 8 -6.85 1.07 -16.98
N PRO A 9 -6.60 2.33 -17.34
CA PRO A 9 -6.14 3.34 -16.40
C PRO A 9 -7.03 3.45 -15.15
N GLU A 10 -8.34 3.29 -15.30
CA GLU A 10 -9.32 3.30 -14.22
C GLU A 10 -9.17 2.10 -13.27
N ASP A 11 -8.86 0.91 -13.81
CA ASP A 11 -8.56 -0.29 -13.01
C ASP A 11 -7.30 -0.07 -12.16
N LEU A 12 -6.28 0.56 -12.74
CA LEU A 12 -5.03 0.86 -12.04
C LEU A 12 -5.24 1.91 -10.95
N GLU A 13 -6.01 2.96 -11.21
CA GLU A 13 -6.37 3.97 -10.20
C GLU A 13 -7.12 3.35 -9.02
N THR A 14 -8.13 2.52 -9.32
CA THR A 14 -8.90 1.79 -8.30
C THR A 14 -8.01 0.85 -7.48
N HIS A 15 -7.10 0.14 -8.15
CA HIS A 15 -6.18 -0.76 -7.48
C HIS A 15 -5.18 -0.02 -6.58
N SER A 16 -4.60 1.09 -7.05
CA SER A 16 -3.74 1.96 -6.26
C SER A 16 -4.45 2.43 -4.98
N ALA A 17 -5.71 2.88 -5.09
CA ALA A 17 -6.52 3.29 -3.94
C ALA A 17 -6.75 2.13 -2.95
N THR A 18 -7.03 0.92 -3.45
CA THR A 18 -7.23 -0.26 -2.61
C THR A 18 -5.96 -0.65 -1.84
N VAL A 19 -4.80 -0.56 -2.50
CA VAL A 19 -3.50 -0.84 -1.87
C VAL A 19 -3.18 0.20 -0.79
N ARG A 20 -3.46 1.48 -1.03
CA ARG A 20 -3.31 2.53 0.00
C ARG A 20 -4.20 2.27 1.22
N GLU A 21 -5.46 1.93 1.00
CA GLU A 21 -6.40 1.63 2.09
C GLU A 21 -5.91 0.44 2.94
N LEU A 22 -5.33 -0.60 2.32
CA LEU A 22 -4.72 -1.70 3.05
C LEU A 22 -3.54 -1.23 3.91
N GLY A 23 -2.67 -0.37 3.36
CA GLY A 23 -1.58 0.25 4.11
C GLY A 23 -2.09 1.03 5.33
N ASP A 24 -3.12 1.86 5.16
CA ASP A 24 -3.71 2.62 6.26
C ASP A 24 -4.27 1.72 7.37
N ARG A 25 -4.93 0.63 7.00
CA ARG A 25 -5.47 -0.35 7.97
C ARG A 25 -4.37 -1.05 8.75
N LEU A 26 -3.27 -1.42 8.08
CA LEU A 26 -2.11 -2.03 8.72
C LEU A 26 -1.41 -1.05 9.67
N SER A 27 -1.25 0.21 9.25
CA SER A 27 -0.70 1.26 10.10
C SER A 27 -1.50 1.43 11.40
N LYS A 28 -2.84 1.52 11.29
CA LYS A 28 -3.74 1.58 12.46
C LYS A 28 -3.62 0.36 13.36
N ALA A 29 -3.45 -0.83 12.79
CA ALA A 29 -3.27 -2.06 13.58
C ALA A 29 -1.93 -2.04 14.36
N ALA A 30 -0.84 -1.57 13.73
CA ALA A 30 0.45 -1.43 14.39
C ALA A 30 0.42 -0.38 15.52
N GLU A 31 -0.24 0.76 15.30
CA GLU A 31 -0.45 1.78 16.32
C GLU A 31 -1.27 1.23 17.50
N ALA A 32 -2.38 0.55 17.22
CA ALA A 32 -3.20 -0.09 18.24
C ALA A 32 -2.39 -1.10 19.07
N GLY A 33 -1.57 -1.94 18.41
CA GLY A 33 -0.66 -2.87 19.10
C GLY A 33 0.35 -2.15 20.01
N ARG A 34 0.98 -1.07 19.54
CA ARG A 34 1.91 -0.25 20.33
C ARG A 34 1.27 0.42 21.54
N SER A 35 -0.03 0.73 21.45
CA SER A 35 -0.78 1.37 22.55
C SER A 35 -1.14 0.43 23.70
N VAL A 36 -0.92 -0.88 23.55
CA VAL A 36 -1.21 -1.86 24.60
C VAL A 36 -0.16 -1.76 25.71
N GLU A 37 -0.58 -1.30 26.89
CA GLU A 37 0.26 -1.30 28.08
C GLU A 37 0.31 -2.69 28.73
N LEU A 38 1.45 -3.35 28.59
CA LEU A 38 1.75 -4.59 29.32
C LEU A 38 2.51 -4.23 30.60
N GLY A 39 1.75 -3.91 31.66
CA GLY A 39 2.28 -3.49 32.96
C GLY A 39 2.04 -4.51 34.08
N GLY A 40 2.36 -4.09 35.32
CA GLY A 40 2.11 -4.87 36.53
C GLY A 40 0.63 -5.17 36.77
N GLU A 41 -0.29 -4.33 36.29
CA GLU A 41 -1.74 -4.58 36.32
C GLU A 41 -2.17 -5.73 35.39
N THR A 42 -1.50 -5.91 34.26
CA THR A 42 -1.85 -6.93 33.26
C THR A 42 -1.25 -8.30 33.59
N TYR A 43 0.00 -8.33 34.05
CA TYR A 43 0.76 -9.58 34.24
C TYR A 43 1.08 -9.91 35.71
N GLY A 44 0.82 -8.99 36.65
CA GLY A 44 1.20 -9.16 38.06
C GLY A 44 2.71 -9.20 38.28
N VAL A 45 3.15 -9.28 39.54
CA VAL A 45 4.58 -9.27 39.93
C VAL A 45 5.36 -10.46 39.34
N ILE A 46 4.72 -11.64 39.23
CA ILE A 46 5.37 -12.84 38.68
C ILE A 46 5.44 -12.80 37.15
N GLY A 47 4.45 -12.20 36.48
CA GLY A 47 4.39 -12.14 35.02
C GLY A 47 5.21 -11.00 34.39
N GLN A 48 5.85 -10.14 35.19
CA GLN A 48 6.60 -8.97 34.70
C GLN A 48 7.69 -9.32 33.68
N ALA A 49 8.36 -10.47 33.83
CA ALA A 49 9.37 -10.92 32.86
C ALA A 49 8.74 -11.18 31.47
N PHE A 50 7.56 -11.81 31.43
CA PHE A 50 6.82 -12.05 30.19
C PHE A 50 6.27 -10.75 29.58
N ALA A 51 5.94 -9.75 30.41
CA ALA A 51 5.52 -8.44 29.94
C ALA A 51 6.64 -7.70 29.17
N GLY A 52 7.89 -7.86 29.60
CA GLY A 52 9.06 -7.33 28.90
C GLY A 52 9.23 -7.93 27.50
N ASP A 53 9.25 -9.27 27.42
CA ASP A 53 9.39 -9.98 26.14
C ASP A 53 8.23 -9.69 25.19
N ALA A 54 6.99 -9.68 25.71
CA ALA A 54 5.81 -9.37 24.93
C ALA A 54 5.85 -7.91 24.40
N LYS A 55 6.32 -6.95 25.21
CA LYS A 55 6.49 -5.56 24.77
C LYS A 55 7.52 -5.44 23.65
N THR A 56 8.66 -6.13 23.76
CA THR A 56 9.68 -6.17 22.70
C THR A 56 9.07 -6.71 21.41
N GLN A 57 8.37 -7.84 21.48
CA GLN A 57 7.77 -8.46 20.31
C GLN A 57 6.66 -7.61 19.66
N ILE A 58 5.89 -6.86 20.46
CA ILE A 58 4.91 -5.87 19.97
C ILE A 58 5.62 -4.76 19.18
N VAL A 59 6.73 -4.23 19.69
CA VAL A 59 7.49 -3.18 19.01
C VAL A 59 8.08 -3.69 17.71
N GLU A 60 8.77 -4.83 17.72
CA GLU A 60 9.35 -5.44 16.52
C GLU A 60 8.29 -5.74 15.45
N THR A 61 7.13 -6.27 15.87
CA THR A 61 6.01 -6.53 14.96
C THR A 61 5.48 -5.23 14.36
N ALA A 62 5.36 -4.18 15.17
CA ALA A 62 4.87 -2.88 14.70
C ALA A 62 5.86 -2.20 13.73
N GLU A 63 7.17 -2.41 13.90
CA GLU A 63 8.20 -1.97 12.95
C GLU A 63 8.13 -2.74 11.64
N ALA A 64 8.00 -4.07 11.68
CA ALA A 64 7.81 -4.89 10.49
C ALA A 64 6.54 -4.48 9.71
N ILE A 65 5.44 -4.16 10.42
CA ILE A 65 4.24 -3.64 9.78
C ILE A 65 4.51 -2.27 9.14
N SER A 66 5.26 -1.37 9.80
CA SER A 66 5.62 -0.08 9.21
C SER A 66 6.41 -0.22 7.89
N GLU A 67 7.31 -1.20 7.81
CA GLU A 67 8.04 -1.50 6.57
C GLU A 67 7.09 -1.98 5.45
N VAL A 68 6.15 -2.89 5.78
CA VAL A 68 5.13 -3.35 4.83
C VAL A 68 4.26 -2.20 4.34
N VAL A 69 3.82 -1.31 5.23
CA VAL A 69 3.03 -0.12 4.87
C VAL A 69 3.78 0.76 3.87
N THR A 70 5.10 0.93 4.08
CA THR A 70 5.95 1.71 3.16
C THR A 70 6.00 1.04 1.78
N GLY A 71 6.23 -0.28 1.72
CA GLY A 71 6.22 -1.03 0.46
C GLY A 71 4.87 -1.00 -0.26
N LEU A 72 3.75 -1.01 0.47
CA LEU A 72 2.41 -0.86 -0.11
C LEU A 72 2.21 0.55 -0.68
N SER A 73 2.69 1.59 -0.01
CA SER A 73 2.65 2.97 -0.53
C SER A 73 3.44 3.09 -1.84
N ASP A 74 4.67 2.61 -1.85
CA ASP A 74 5.54 2.64 -3.04
C ASP A 74 4.90 1.86 -4.21
N PHE A 75 4.30 0.71 -3.91
CA PHE A 75 3.59 -0.09 -4.90
C PHE A 75 2.36 0.64 -5.46
N ALA A 76 1.58 1.30 -4.60
CA ALA A 76 0.43 2.09 -5.02
C ALA A 76 0.84 3.27 -5.93
N ASP A 77 1.96 3.94 -5.62
CA ASP A 77 2.52 5.01 -6.45
C ASP A 77 3.00 4.48 -7.80
N GLY A 78 3.61 3.29 -7.84
CA GLY A 78 3.98 2.62 -9.07
C GLY A 78 2.79 2.30 -9.97
N ILE A 79 1.70 1.79 -9.39
CA ILE A 79 0.45 1.51 -10.11
C ILE A 79 -0.16 2.80 -10.68
N ALA A 80 -0.24 3.86 -9.86
CA ALA A 80 -0.78 5.13 -10.30
C ALA A 80 0.03 5.73 -11.46
N SER A 81 1.36 5.64 -11.37
CA SER A 81 2.28 6.08 -12.42
C SER A 81 2.08 5.30 -13.72
N ALA A 82 1.84 3.98 -13.64
CA ALA A 82 1.54 3.16 -14.81
C ALA A 82 0.24 3.60 -15.49
N GLY A 83 -0.83 3.86 -14.73
CA GLY A 83 -2.10 4.36 -15.26
C GLY A 83 -1.97 5.72 -15.93
N GLU A 84 -1.18 6.63 -15.36
CA GLU A 84 -0.89 7.93 -15.98
C GLU A 84 -0.11 7.78 -17.30
N ASN A 85 0.88 6.88 -17.34
CA ASN A 85 1.64 6.61 -18.57
C ASN A 85 0.76 6.03 -19.68
N TYR A 86 -0.19 5.15 -19.34
CA TYR A 86 -1.16 4.64 -20.31
C TYR A 86 -2.06 5.73 -20.87
N ARG A 87 -2.61 6.62 -20.01
CA ARG A 87 -3.39 7.78 -20.47
C ARG A 87 -2.60 8.66 -21.43
N LYS A 88 -1.36 9.02 -21.07
CA LYS A 88 -0.49 9.84 -21.94
C LYS A 88 -0.20 9.18 -23.28
N ALA A 89 0.03 7.86 -23.29
CA ALA A 89 0.25 7.11 -24.51
C ALA A 89 -1.00 7.11 -25.41
N GLU A 90 -2.18 6.89 -24.85
CA GLU A 90 -3.44 6.92 -25.61
C GLU A 90 -3.77 8.31 -26.16
N GLU A 91 -3.56 9.38 -25.37
CA GLU A 91 -3.71 10.76 -25.81
C GLU A 91 -2.76 11.08 -26.96
N GLY A 92 -1.48 10.71 -26.85
CA GLY A 92 -0.49 10.90 -27.91
C GLY A 92 -0.84 10.16 -29.21
N ILE A 93 -1.32 8.92 -29.11
CA ILE A 93 -1.80 8.15 -30.27
C ILE A 93 -3.02 8.83 -30.88
N ARG A 94 -3.99 9.25 -30.07
CA ARG A 94 -5.21 9.92 -30.53
C ARG A 94 -4.90 11.22 -31.27
N ASP A 95 -3.99 12.03 -30.75
CA ASP A 95 -3.63 13.30 -31.37
C ASP A 95 -2.81 13.12 -32.65
N PHE A 96 -1.90 12.14 -32.68
CA PHE A 96 -1.22 11.72 -33.91
C PHE A 96 -2.23 11.30 -34.98
N LEU A 97 -3.22 10.48 -34.62
CA LEU A 97 -4.26 10.03 -35.56
C LEU A 97 -5.17 11.17 -36.04
N LYS A 98 -5.50 12.16 -35.20
CA LYS A 98 -6.23 13.36 -35.66
C LYS A 98 -5.41 14.18 -36.65
N GLN A 99 -4.11 14.30 -36.41
CA GLN A 99 -3.21 15.10 -37.24
C GLN A 99 -2.97 14.48 -38.63
N PHE A 100 -2.89 13.15 -38.71
CA PHE A 100 -2.56 12.44 -39.96
C PHE A 100 -3.74 11.69 -40.60
N GLY A 101 -4.78 11.34 -39.85
CA GLY A 101 -5.94 10.57 -40.31
C GLY A 101 -7.15 11.41 -40.72
N GLY A 102 -7.15 12.72 -40.47
CA GLY A 102 -8.23 13.65 -40.88
C GLY A 102 -8.13 14.16 -42.32
N GLY A 103 -7.14 13.70 -43.09
CA GLY A 103 -6.98 14.02 -44.52
C GLY A 103 -7.52 12.89 -45.40
N GLY A 104 -8.84 12.87 -45.60
CA GLY A 104 -9.54 11.98 -46.52
C GLY A 104 -10.86 12.59 -46.96
#